data_AF-A0A2K8X8M4-F1
#
_entry.id   AF-A0A2K8X8M4-F1
#
_cell.length_a   1.000
_cell.length_b   1.000
_cell.length_c   1.000
_cell.angle_alpha   90.00
_cell.angle_beta   90.00
_cell.angle_gamma   90.00
#
_symmetry.space_group_name_H-M   'P 1'
#
loop_
_entity.id
_entity.type
_entity.pdbx_description
1 polymer ?
#
loop_
_entity_poly.entity_id
_entity_poly.type
_entity_poly.pdbx_seq_one_letter_code
_entity_poly.pdbx_strand_id
1 'polypeptide(L)'
;MKNIKFLITKYYSSGLIFLFAFYAIIGEIPSWYTIERDWIEWITTIISIPLVGILAFKYLNKYVGKEKEKYFGISFFTLFASWILILYFKALVIGIINSFEFERIGILESLAGYLIYQLWIYGMFGIIHGIVGGYFLSKELKKNEEKTVQNTV
;
A
#
# COMPACT_ATOMS: atom_id res chain seq x y z
N MET A 1 -19.59 -11.79 -0.53
CA MET A 1 -19.23 -11.14 0.76
C MET A 1 -19.38 -9.62 0.64
N LYS A 2 -20.51 -9.05 1.06
CA LYS A 2 -20.86 -7.62 0.85
C LYS A 2 -19.94 -6.60 1.58
N ASN A 3 -19.08 -7.04 2.51
CA ASN A 3 -18.26 -6.14 3.35
C ASN A 3 -16.73 -6.21 3.16
N ILE A 4 -16.19 -7.06 2.26
CA ILE A 4 -14.72 -7.16 2.09
C ILE A 4 -14.12 -5.85 1.60
N LYS A 5 -14.77 -5.18 0.63
CA LYS A 5 -14.26 -3.94 0.04
C LYS A 5 -14.03 -2.88 1.12
N PHE A 6 -15.01 -2.73 2.03
CA PHE A 6 -14.93 -1.82 3.15
C PHE A 6 -13.80 -2.19 4.13
N LEU A 7 -13.65 -3.47 4.47
CA LEU A 7 -12.56 -3.93 5.34
C LEU A 7 -11.19 -3.62 4.75
N ILE A 8 -11.00 -3.92 3.47
CA ILE A 8 -9.72 -3.69 2.80
C ILE A 8 -9.41 -2.20 2.78
N THR A 9 -10.38 -1.35 2.40
CA THR A 9 -10.20 0.10 2.44
C THR A 9 -9.88 0.59 3.86
N LYS A 10 -10.58 0.09 4.89
CA LYS A 10 -10.34 0.46 6.30
C LYS A 10 -8.90 0.17 6.70
N TYR A 11 -8.42 -1.06 6.49
CA TYR A 11 -7.08 -1.44 6.90
C TYR A 11 -6.01 -0.76 6.04
N TYR A 12 -6.26 -0.59 4.74
CA TYR A 12 -5.37 0.17 3.87
C TYR A 12 -5.22 1.64 4.30
N SER A 13 -6.34 2.32 4.56
CA SER A 13 -6.35 3.72 5.05
C SER A 13 -5.72 3.85 6.43
N SER A 14 -5.77 2.81 7.27
CA SER A 14 -5.08 2.82 8.56
C SER A 14 -3.56 2.85 8.41
N GLY A 15 -3.02 2.19 7.38
CA GLY A 15 -1.60 2.27 7.03
C GLY A 15 -1.14 3.67 6.62
N LEU A 16 -2.02 4.45 5.96
CA LEU A 16 -1.75 5.85 5.62
C LEU A 16 -1.69 6.75 6.84
N ILE A 17 -2.64 6.60 7.75
CA ILE A 17 -2.63 7.34 9.02
C ILE A 17 -1.35 7.01 9.80
N PHE A 18 -0.94 5.74 9.79
CA PHE A 18 0.30 5.31 10.41
C PHE A 18 1.54 5.94 9.78
N LEU A 19 1.60 6.07 8.44
CA LEU A 19 2.68 6.78 7.74
C LEU A 19 2.76 8.25 8.16
N PHE A 20 1.64 8.96 8.14
CA PHE A 20 1.57 10.36 8.57
C PHE A 20 1.97 10.53 10.04
N ALA A 21 1.49 9.65 10.92
CA ALA A 21 1.86 9.66 12.33
C ALA A 21 3.35 9.37 12.54
N PHE A 22 3.94 8.44 11.78
CA PHE A 22 5.36 8.15 11.87
C PHE A 22 6.22 9.35 11.46
N TYR A 23 5.93 9.97 10.29
CA TYR A 23 6.62 11.18 9.85
C TYR A 23 6.46 12.33 10.87
N ALA A 24 5.29 12.43 11.51
CA ALA A 24 5.06 13.35 12.64
C ALA A 24 5.97 13.09 13.83
N ILE A 25 6.12 11.82 14.21
CA ILE A 25 6.91 11.42 15.39
C ILE A 25 8.40 11.66 15.18
N ILE A 26 8.92 11.39 13.97
CA ILE A 26 10.36 11.59 13.67
C ILE A 26 10.70 13.05 13.34
N GLY A 27 9.72 13.96 13.37
CA GLY A 27 9.93 15.38 13.07
C GLY A 27 10.20 15.66 11.59
N GLU A 28 9.96 14.69 10.71
CA GLU A 28 10.16 14.79 9.26
C GLU A 28 8.84 15.10 8.52
N ILE A 29 7.86 15.72 9.20
CA ILE A 29 6.71 16.29 8.46
C ILE A 29 7.30 17.30 7.48
N PRO A 30 7.07 17.14 6.17
CA PRO A 30 7.61 18.04 5.18
C PRO A 30 7.11 19.45 5.47
N SER A 31 8.04 20.41 5.54
CA SER A 31 7.67 21.81 5.59
C SER A 31 6.86 22.18 4.33
N TRP A 32 6.06 23.24 4.40
CA TRP A 32 5.28 23.70 3.23
C TRP A 32 6.16 23.90 1.99
N TYR A 33 7.37 24.44 2.19
CA TYR A 33 8.38 24.61 1.15
C TYR A 33 8.82 23.27 0.52
N THR A 34 8.96 22.22 1.32
CA THR A 34 9.30 20.87 0.84
C THR A 34 8.15 20.26 0.03
N ILE A 35 6.90 20.50 0.44
CA ILE A 35 5.72 20.04 -0.31
C ILE A 35 5.64 20.73 -1.66
N GLU A 36 5.89 22.05 -1.71
CA GLU A 36 5.85 22.84 -2.94
C GLU A 36 6.99 22.45 -3.89
N ARG A 37 8.21 22.24 -3.38
CA ARG A 37 9.34 21.80 -4.19
C ARG A 37 9.12 20.41 -4.78
N ASP A 38 8.63 19.47 -3.98
CA ASP A 38 8.53 18.05 -4.35
C ASP A 38 7.06 17.63 -4.67
N TRP A 39 6.24 18.59 -5.11
CA TRP A 39 4.79 18.45 -5.25
C TRP A 39 4.37 17.27 -6.14
N ILE A 40 5.12 16.99 -7.21
CA ILE A 40 4.91 15.86 -8.12
C ILE A 40 5.03 14.53 -7.36
N GLU A 41 6.02 14.41 -6.48
CA GLU A 41 6.22 13.19 -5.68
C GLU A 41 5.06 12.94 -4.72
N TRP A 42 4.56 14.01 -4.09
CA TRP A 42 3.42 13.95 -3.18
C TRP A 42 2.14 13.53 -3.90
N ILE A 43 1.82 14.20 -5.01
CA ILE A 43 0.65 13.86 -5.84
C ILE A 43 0.72 12.43 -6.33
N THR A 44 1.90 12.02 -6.84
CA THR A 44 2.11 10.65 -7.33
C THR A 44 1.87 9.62 -6.22
N THR A 45 2.38 9.87 -5.01
CA THR A 45 2.15 9.00 -3.85
C THR A 45 0.66 8.93 -3.51
N ILE A 46 -0.04 10.07 -3.51
CA ILE A 46 -1.48 10.15 -3.24
C ILE A 46 -2.30 9.35 -4.27
N ILE A 47 -1.96 9.45 -5.55
CA ILE A 47 -2.66 8.74 -6.65
C ILE A 47 -2.32 7.25 -6.67
N SER A 48 -1.11 6.86 -6.24
CA SER A 48 -0.68 5.45 -6.17
C SER A 48 -1.57 4.64 -5.23
N ILE A 49 -2.02 5.24 -4.13
CA ILE A 49 -2.82 4.62 -3.07
C ILE A 49 -4.09 3.96 -3.61
N PRO A 50 -5.02 4.67 -4.28
CA PRO A 50 -6.24 4.05 -4.79
C PRO A 50 -5.96 3.00 -5.87
N LEU A 51 -4.97 3.22 -6.74
CA LEU A 51 -4.61 2.27 -7.80
C LEU A 51 -4.12 0.93 -7.21
N VAL A 52 -3.18 1.00 -6.26
CA VAL A 52 -2.66 -0.18 -5.58
C VAL A 52 -3.74 -0.81 -4.69
N GLY A 53 -4.59 -0.01 -4.05
CA GLY A 53 -5.73 -0.51 -3.27
C GLY A 53 -6.70 -1.36 -4.09
N ILE A 54 -6.95 -1.00 -5.35
CA ILE A 54 -7.76 -1.81 -6.29
C ILE A 54 -7.08 -3.15 -6.59
N LEU A 55 -5.76 -3.17 -6.78
CA LEU A 55 -5.00 -4.39 -7.01
C LEU A 55 -5.02 -5.31 -5.79
N ALA A 56 -4.78 -4.74 -4.61
CA ALA A 56 -4.87 -5.41 -3.31
C ALA A 56 -6.26 -6.07 -3.12
N PHE A 57 -7.33 -5.34 -3.44
CA PHE A 57 -8.70 -5.86 -3.39
C PHE A 57 -8.91 -7.05 -4.33
N LYS A 58 -8.46 -6.93 -5.59
CA LYS A 58 -8.58 -8.02 -6.58
C LYS A 58 -7.83 -9.27 -6.12
N TYR A 59 -6.62 -9.09 -5.58
CA TYR A 59 -5.81 -10.19 -5.06
C TYR A 59 -6.49 -10.87 -3.87
N LEU A 60 -6.88 -10.12 -2.84
CA LEU A 60 -7.56 -10.67 -1.67
C LEU A 60 -8.82 -11.47 -2.05
N ASN A 61 -9.72 -10.92 -2.87
CA ASN A 61 -10.92 -11.65 -3.28
C ASN A 61 -10.62 -12.97 -3.99
N LYS A 62 -9.54 -13.01 -4.78
CA LYS A 62 -9.16 -14.21 -5.54
C LYS A 62 -8.67 -15.35 -4.64
N TYR A 63 -7.90 -15.02 -3.60
CA TYR A 63 -7.20 -16.02 -2.78
C TYR A 63 -7.90 -16.32 -1.45
N VAL A 64 -8.53 -15.33 -0.83
CA VAL A 64 -9.23 -15.48 0.45
C VAL A 64 -10.41 -16.46 0.35
N GLY A 65 -11.07 -16.53 -0.80
CA GLY A 65 -12.15 -17.50 -1.04
C GLY A 65 -11.68 -18.92 -1.38
N LYS A 66 -10.40 -19.09 -1.72
CA LYS A 66 -9.83 -20.38 -2.16
C LYS A 66 -8.99 -21.06 -1.08
N GLU A 67 -8.30 -20.27 -0.26
CA GLU A 67 -7.32 -20.76 0.72
C GLU A 67 -7.67 -20.26 2.13
N LYS A 68 -8.81 -20.74 2.64
CA LYS A 68 -9.42 -20.29 3.90
C LYS A 68 -8.53 -20.50 5.13
N GLU A 69 -7.62 -21.46 5.11
CA GLU A 69 -6.72 -21.66 6.27
C GLU A 69 -5.60 -20.61 6.34
N LYS A 70 -5.41 -19.80 5.27
CA LYS A 70 -4.28 -18.89 5.14
C LYS A 70 -4.67 -17.40 5.19
N TYR A 71 -5.80 -17.05 5.84
CA TYR A 71 -6.27 -15.66 5.95
C TYR A 71 -5.18 -14.68 6.38
N PHE A 72 -4.35 -15.05 7.37
CA PHE A 72 -3.27 -14.19 7.85
C PHE A 72 -2.20 -13.97 6.78
N GLY A 73 -1.65 -15.04 6.20
CA GLY A 73 -0.62 -14.94 5.17
C GLY A 73 -1.08 -14.11 3.98
N ILE A 74 -2.29 -14.36 3.48
CA ILE A 74 -2.85 -13.61 2.35
C ILE A 74 -3.03 -12.13 2.72
N SER A 75 -3.51 -11.84 3.93
CA SER A 75 -3.69 -10.45 4.42
C SER A 75 -2.35 -9.73 4.60
N PHE A 76 -1.37 -10.39 5.22
CA PHE A 76 0.00 -9.90 5.39
C PHE A 76 0.62 -9.56 4.04
N PHE A 77 0.68 -10.52 3.11
CA PHE A 77 1.32 -10.32 1.81
C PHE A 77 0.61 -9.27 0.99
N THR A 78 -0.71 -9.15 1.09
CA THR A 78 -1.44 -8.11 0.38
C THR A 78 -1.06 -6.72 0.87
N LEU A 79 -1.04 -6.52 2.19
CA LEU A 79 -0.67 -5.23 2.77
C LEU A 79 0.82 -4.93 2.55
N PHE A 80 1.71 -5.90 2.74
CA PHE A 80 3.14 -5.75 2.46
C PHE A 80 3.40 -5.39 0.99
N ALA A 81 2.89 -6.19 0.05
CA ALA A 81 3.10 -5.98 -1.38
C ALA A 81 2.52 -4.64 -1.84
N SER A 82 1.46 -4.15 -1.20
CA SER A 82 0.89 -2.85 -1.53
C SER A 82 1.86 -1.70 -1.27
N TRP A 83 2.63 -1.73 -0.19
CA TRP A 83 3.65 -0.72 0.08
C TRP A 83 4.77 -0.75 -0.95
N ILE A 84 5.20 -1.95 -1.34
CA ILE A 84 6.21 -2.13 -2.38
C ILE A 84 5.67 -1.61 -3.73
N LEU A 85 4.43 -1.93 -4.08
CA LEU A 85 3.81 -1.44 -5.31
C LEU A 85 3.66 0.08 -5.34
N ILE A 86 3.35 0.74 -4.22
CA ILE A 86 3.34 2.20 -4.14
C ILE A 86 4.72 2.77 -4.48
N LEU A 87 5.80 2.20 -3.90
CA LEU A 87 7.17 2.63 -4.19
C LEU A 87 7.49 2.49 -5.69
N TYR A 88 7.22 1.33 -6.27
CA TYR A 88 7.47 1.10 -7.69
C TYR A 88 6.65 2.03 -8.59
N PHE A 89 5.37 2.24 -8.27
CA PHE A 89 4.54 3.17 -9.03
C PHE A 89 5.07 4.60 -8.95
N LYS A 90 5.46 5.05 -7.74
CA LYS A 90 6.11 6.36 -7.54
C LYS A 90 7.35 6.49 -8.41
N ALA A 91 8.26 5.52 -8.32
CA ALA A 91 9.51 5.54 -9.08
C ALA A 91 9.28 5.54 -10.60
N LEU A 92 8.30 4.79 -11.09
CA LEU A 92 7.95 4.75 -12.51
C LEU A 92 7.40 6.09 -13.00
N VAL A 93 6.45 6.70 -12.28
CA VAL A 93 5.87 7.98 -12.69
C VAL A 93 6.93 9.08 -12.70
N ILE A 94 7.76 9.18 -11.66
CA ILE A 94 8.87 10.15 -11.62
C ILE A 94 9.88 9.88 -12.74
N GLY A 95 10.20 8.61 -13.00
CA GLY A 95 11.07 8.24 -14.10
C GLY A 95 10.51 8.66 -15.47
N ILE A 96 9.20 8.53 -15.68
CA ILE A 96 8.51 8.97 -16.90
C ILE A 96 8.56 10.50 -17.01
N ILE A 97 8.23 11.23 -15.94
CA ILE A 97 8.23 12.71 -15.94
C ILE A 97 9.62 13.25 -16.23
N ASN A 98 10.64 12.77 -15.52
CA ASN A 98 12.03 13.17 -15.75
C ASN A 98 12.49 12.82 -17.17
N SER A 99 11.97 11.73 -17.76
CA SER A 99 12.33 11.37 -19.13
C SER A 99 11.83 12.38 -20.15
N PHE A 100 10.66 13.00 -19.90
CA PHE A 100 10.14 14.08 -20.73
C PHE A 100 10.86 15.39 -20.48
N GLU A 101 11.20 15.72 -19.23
CA GLU A 101 11.85 16.99 -18.89
C GLU A 101 13.31 17.07 -19.37
N PHE A 102 14.04 15.96 -19.32
CA PHE A 102 15.48 15.93 -19.63
C PHE A 102 15.81 15.26 -20.98
N GLU A 103 14.79 14.93 -21.80
CA GLU A 103 14.92 14.25 -23.11
C GLU A 103 15.78 12.97 -23.09
N ARG A 104 15.91 12.33 -21.93
CA ARG A 104 16.71 11.12 -21.72
C ARG A 104 15.87 10.09 -20.99
N ILE A 105 15.98 8.81 -21.37
CA ILE A 105 15.33 7.72 -20.62
C ILE A 105 15.86 7.72 -19.18
N GLY A 106 15.04 8.17 -18.23
CA GLY A 106 15.33 8.28 -16.80
C GLY A 106 14.60 7.26 -15.93
N ILE A 107 13.87 6.32 -16.54
CA ILE A 107 13.05 5.33 -15.83
C ILE A 107 13.90 4.39 -15.00
N LEU A 108 15.02 3.89 -15.55
CA LEU A 108 15.90 2.96 -14.85
C LEU A 108 16.66 3.65 -13.72
N GLU A 109 17.13 4.87 -13.94
CA GLU A 109 17.79 5.69 -12.94
C GLU A 109 16.86 6.03 -11.78
N SER A 110 15.61 6.39 -12.07
CA SER A 110 14.58 6.63 -11.06
C SER A 110 14.30 5.36 -10.25
N LEU A 111 14.07 4.23 -10.92
CA LEU A 111 13.86 2.94 -10.25
C LEU A 111 15.02 2.59 -9.32
N ALA A 112 16.26 2.70 -9.81
CA ALA A 112 17.45 2.43 -9.01
C ALA A 112 17.56 3.36 -7.80
N GLY A 113 17.37 4.67 -8.00
CA GLY A 113 17.42 5.66 -6.93
C GLY A 113 16.38 5.37 -5.84
N TYR A 114 15.12 5.19 -6.21
CA TYR A 114 14.05 4.92 -5.25
C TYR A 114 14.24 3.59 -4.51
N LEU A 115 14.71 2.55 -5.20
CA LEU A 115 15.00 1.26 -4.55
C LEU A 115 16.19 1.35 -3.59
N ILE A 116 17.23 2.11 -3.92
CA ILE A 116 18.39 2.27 -3.04
C ILE A 116 18.01 3.11 -1.80
N TYR A 117 17.30 4.22 -1.99
CA TYR A 117 17.09 5.20 -0.92
C TYR A 117 15.80 5.01 -0.12
N GLN A 118 14.75 4.43 -0.69
CA GLN A 118 13.42 4.40 -0.05
C GLN A 118 12.88 2.98 0.17
N LEU A 119 13.47 1.93 -0.42
CA LEU A 119 12.98 0.55 -0.24
C LEU A 119 12.94 0.11 1.22
N TRP A 120 13.94 0.48 2.01
CA TRP A 120 14.00 0.11 3.43
C TRP A 120 12.85 0.76 4.22
N ILE A 121 12.48 2.01 3.92
CA ILE A 121 11.35 2.72 4.54
C ILE A 121 10.05 1.99 4.19
N TYR A 122 9.74 1.87 2.90
CA TYR A 122 8.51 1.24 2.42
C TYR A 122 8.43 -0.24 2.81
N GLY A 123 9.57 -0.95 2.85
CA GLY A 123 9.68 -2.33 3.30
C GLY A 123 9.38 -2.48 4.79
N MET A 124 9.95 -1.62 5.64
CA MET A 124 9.66 -1.62 7.08
C MET A 124 8.19 -1.30 7.37
N PHE A 125 7.63 -0.27 6.72
CA PHE A 125 6.21 0.04 6.82
C PHE A 125 5.34 -1.12 6.33
N GLY A 126 5.74 -1.74 5.21
CA GLY A 126 5.12 -2.93 4.66
C GLY A 126 5.06 -4.07 5.67
N ILE A 127 6.15 -4.33 6.36
CA ILE A 127 6.25 -5.41 7.36
C ILE A 127 5.36 -5.08 8.56
N ILE A 128 5.49 -3.89 9.14
CA ILE A 128 4.72 -3.50 10.34
C ILE A 128 3.22 -3.49 10.03
N HIS A 129 2.82 -2.86 8.93
CA HIS A 129 1.43 -2.81 8.51
C HIS A 129 0.91 -4.20 8.11
N GLY A 130 1.74 -5.01 7.46
CA GLY A 130 1.44 -6.40 7.13
C GLY A 130 1.18 -7.25 8.37
N ILE A 131 2.00 -7.12 9.42
CA ILE A 131 1.83 -7.88 10.66
C ILE A 131 0.58 -7.41 11.40
N VAL A 132 0.51 -6.11 11.73
CA VAL A 132 -0.56 -5.56 12.57
C VAL A 132 -1.89 -5.55 11.81
N GLY A 133 -1.90 -4.90 10.64
CA GLY A 133 -3.08 -4.81 9.79
C GLY A 133 -3.51 -6.18 9.26
N GLY A 134 -2.56 -7.04 8.89
CA GLY A 134 -2.87 -8.38 8.39
C GLY A 134 -3.47 -9.28 9.46
N TYR A 135 -3.03 -9.16 10.72
CA TYR A 135 -3.64 -9.86 11.84
C TYR A 135 -5.11 -9.48 12.01
N PHE A 136 -5.41 -8.18 12.12
CA PHE A 136 -6.78 -7.72 12.30
C PHE A 136 -7.67 -8.00 11.08
N LEU A 137 -7.16 -7.75 9.86
CA LEU A 137 -7.87 -8.05 8.61
C LEU A 137 -8.19 -9.55 8.52
N SER A 138 -7.25 -10.42 8.86
CA SER A 138 -7.47 -11.87 8.81
C SER A 138 -8.58 -12.34 9.75
N LYS A 139 -8.64 -11.79 10.97
CA LYS A 139 -9.71 -12.07 11.94
C LYS A 139 -11.07 -11.61 11.43
N GLU A 140 -11.15 -10.41 10.87
CA GLU A 140 -12.40 -9.88 10.34
C GLU A 140 -12.87 -10.63 9.08
N LEU A 141 -11.95 -11.05 8.22
CA LEU A 141 -12.26 -11.90 7.05
C LEU A 141 -12.83 -13.25 7.48
N LYS A 142 -12.17 -13.93 8.43
CA LYS A 142 -12.65 -15.22 8.97
C LYS A 142 -14.04 -15.10 9.59
N LYS A 143 -14.25 -14.09 10.45
CA LYS A 143 -15.55 -13.82 11.11
C LYS A 143 -16.66 -13.53 10.11
N ASN A 144 -16.36 -12.77 9.05
CA ASN A 144 -17.36 -12.46 8.02
C ASN A 144 -17.73 -13.68 7.18
N GLU A 145 -16.80 -14.59 6.94
CA GLU A 145 -17.10 -15.84 6.25
C GLU A 145 -18.02 -16.73 7.11
N GLU A 146 -17.68 -16.97 8.38
CA GLU A 146 -18.47 -17.79 9.31
C GLU A 146 -19.92 -17.30 9.39
N LYS A 147 -20.14 -15.99 9.48
CA LYS A 147 -21.47 -15.37 9.44
C LYS A 147 -22.21 -15.57 8.13
N THR A 148 -21.49 -15.58 7.01
CA THR A 148 -22.11 -15.78 5.69
C THR A 148 -22.56 -17.23 5.54
N VAL A 149 -21.79 -18.19 6.05
CA VAL A 149 -22.14 -19.62 6.07
C VAL A 149 -23.37 -19.88 6.95
N GLN A 150 -23.42 -19.31 8.16
CA GLN A 150 -24.56 -19.47 9.07
C GLN A 150 -25.88 -18.89 8.54
N ASN A 151 -25.83 -17.83 7.74
CA ASN A 151 -27.04 -17.22 7.14
C ASN A 151 -27.50 -17.92 5.85
N THR A 152 -26.74 -18.92 5.36
CA THR A 152 -27.09 -19.71 4.18
C THR A 152 -27.58 -21.12 4.51
N VAL A 153 -27.57 -21.51 5.79
CA VAL A 153 -28.19 -22.74 6.33
C VAL A 153 -29.54 -22.37 6.93
#